data_AF-A0A963S8B3-F1
#
_entry.id   AF-A0A963S8B3-F1
#
_cell.length_a   1.000
_cell.length_b   1.000
_cell.length_c   1.000
_cell.angle_alpha   90.00
_cell.angle_beta   90.00
_cell.angle_gamma   90.00
#
_symmetry.space_group_name_H-M   'P 1'
#
loop_
_entity.id
_entity.type
_entity.pdbx_description
1 polymer ?
#
loop_
_entity_poly.entity_id
_entity_poly.type
_entity_poly.pdbx_seq_one_letter_code
_entity_poly.pdbx_strand_id
1 'polypeptide(L)'
;YLPVEWLVEADIPPGEVTKPHYRDALVPLVARLCALEDSYEASARIGAARLRFRQRWAVLSAAGIYGAIAREAERLGAHAWDHRIVTTKLAKLGHVLNGLRKAMLRPPSAAKPELSRRELSALATHDAARRAAQ
;
A
#
# COMPACT_ATOMS: atom_id res chain seq x y z
N TYR A 1 -7.33 1.87 5.82
CA TYR A 1 -7.65 1.49 7.21
C TYR A 1 -6.44 0.82 7.80
N LEU A 2 -6.15 1.05 9.09
CA LEU A 2 -5.06 0.41 9.81
C LEU A 2 -5.65 -0.56 10.85
N PRO A 3 -4.92 -1.65 11.16
CA PRO A 3 -5.21 -2.54 12.28
C PRO A 3 -5.45 -1.78 13.57
N VAL A 4 -6.54 -2.07 14.27
CA VAL A 4 -6.87 -1.42 15.54
C VAL A 4 -5.78 -1.71 16.56
N GLU A 5 -5.19 -2.90 16.53
CA GLU A 5 -4.08 -3.27 17.40
C GLU A 5 -2.88 -2.35 17.19
N TRP A 6 -2.58 -1.98 15.94
CA TRP A 6 -1.49 -1.04 15.64
C TRP A 6 -1.78 0.36 16.16
N LEU A 7 -3.05 0.79 16.11
CA LEU A 7 -3.46 2.09 16.64
C LEU A 7 -3.36 2.10 18.17
N VAL A 8 -3.79 1.01 18.83
CA VAL A 8 -3.68 0.84 20.29
C VAL A 8 -2.22 0.79 20.73
N GLU A 9 -1.35 0.07 20.02
CA GLU A 9 0.10 0.02 20.29
C GLU A 9 0.76 1.40 20.21
N ALA A 10 0.19 2.32 19.41
CA ALA A 10 0.68 3.69 19.24
C ALA A 10 -0.09 4.73 20.07
N ASP A 11 -0.97 4.31 20.98
CA ASP A 11 -1.84 5.17 21.79
C ASP A 11 -2.70 6.14 20.96
N ILE A 12 -3.12 5.72 19.75
CA ILE A 12 -4.00 6.48 18.87
C ILE A 12 -5.45 5.98 19.04
N PRO A 13 -6.37 6.81 19.56
CA PRO A 13 -7.76 6.40 19.71
C PRO A 13 -8.41 6.07 18.35
N PRO A 14 -9.28 5.04 18.29
CA PRO A 14 -10.07 4.75 17.11
C PRO A 14 -10.83 5.98 16.61
N GLY A 15 -10.84 6.20 15.29
CA GLY A 15 -11.51 7.36 14.69
C GLY A 15 -10.71 8.68 14.73
N GLU A 16 -9.64 8.75 15.51
CA GLU A 16 -8.83 9.98 15.65
C GLU A 16 -7.55 9.98 14.83
N VAL A 17 -7.30 8.91 14.08
CA VAL A 17 -6.02 8.61 13.40
C VAL A 17 -5.44 9.78 12.59
N THR A 18 -6.26 10.60 11.93
CA THR A 18 -5.77 11.71 11.09
C THR A 18 -5.70 13.06 11.81
N LYS A 19 -6.04 13.15 13.10
CA LYS A 19 -5.95 14.41 13.86
C LYS A 19 -4.49 14.85 13.94
N PRO A 20 -4.19 16.16 13.82
CA PRO A 20 -2.82 16.67 13.73
C PRO A 20 -1.86 16.16 14.82
N HIS A 21 -2.31 16.05 16.07
CA HIS A 21 -1.48 15.62 17.21
C HIS A 21 -1.10 14.13 17.21
N TYR A 22 -1.74 13.27 16.41
CA TYR A 22 -1.35 11.85 16.28
C TYR A 22 -0.49 11.58 15.05
N ARG A 23 -0.25 12.57 14.18
CA ARG A 23 0.40 12.33 12.89
C ARG A 23 1.83 11.82 13.05
N ASP A 24 2.57 12.32 14.02
CA ASP A 24 3.93 11.85 14.30
C ASP A 24 3.95 10.37 14.75
N ALA A 25 2.98 9.97 15.57
CA ALA A 25 2.80 8.57 15.98
C ALA A 25 2.27 7.69 14.83
N LEU A 26 1.56 8.27 13.85
CA LEU A 26 1.03 7.57 12.69
C LEU A 26 2.09 7.27 11.62
N VAL A 27 3.09 8.14 11.46
CA VAL A 27 4.18 7.98 10.48
C VAL A 27 4.84 6.58 10.53
N PRO A 28 5.30 6.06 11.69
CA PRO A 28 5.93 4.74 11.73
C PRO A 28 4.96 3.61 11.36
N LEU A 29 3.65 3.75 11.66
CA LEU A 29 2.65 2.76 11.25
C LEU A 29 2.45 2.77 9.73
N VAL A 30 2.47 3.94 9.10
CA VAL A 30 2.41 4.07 7.63
C VAL A 30 3.67 3.52 6.98
N ALA A 31 4.85 3.79 7.52
CA ALA A 31 6.10 3.22 7.03
C ALA A 31 6.08 1.69 7.08
N ARG A 32 5.58 1.11 8.19
CA ARG A 32 5.35 -0.34 8.32
C ARG A 32 4.39 -0.85 7.23
N LEU A 33 3.30 -0.11 6.96
CA LEU A 33 2.35 -0.48 5.91
C LEU A 33 2.96 -0.41 4.51
N CYS A 34 3.76 0.62 4.20
CA CYS A 34 4.47 0.76 2.93
C CYS A 34 5.48 -0.37 2.74
N ALA A 35 6.24 -0.75 3.77
CA ALA A 35 7.15 -1.89 3.72
C ALA A 35 6.42 -3.22 3.44
N LEU A 36 5.25 -3.43 4.04
CA LEU A 36 4.39 -4.56 3.68
C LEU A 36 3.96 -4.47 2.21
N GLU A 37 3.44 -3.32 1.77
CA GLU A 37 2.99 -3.10 0.38
C GLU A 37 4.09 -3.43 -0.63
N ASP A 38 5.31 -2.97 -0.41
CA ASP A 38 6.47 -3.27 -1.28
C ASP A 38 6.72 -4.79 -1.39
N SER A 39 6.64 -5.52 -0.27
CA SER A 39 6.78 -6.98 -0.26
C SER A 39 5.66 -7.68 -1.04
N TYR A 40 4.43 -7.19 -0.93
CA TYR A 40 3.29 -7.70 -1.68
C TYR A 40 3.35 -7.32 -3.15
N GLU A 41 3.80 -6.11 -3.53
CA GLU A 41 4.01 -5.72 -4.92
C GLU A 41 5.02 -6.69 -5.57
N ALA A 42 6.15 -6.93 -4.90
CA ALA A 42 7.19 -7.84 -5.39
C ALA A 42 6.65 -9.27 -5.60
N SER A 43 5.91 -9.81 -4.62
CA SER A 43 5.28 -11.13 -4.74
C SER A 43 4.22 -11.18 -5.85
N ALA A 44 3.37 -10.15 -5.94
CA ALA A 44 2.30 -10.06 -6.93
C ALA A 44 2.82 -10.04 -8.37
N ARG A 45 4.04 -9.52 -8.62
CA ARG A 45 4.67 -9.56 -9.94
C ARG A 45 4.87 -10.99 -10.46
N ILE A 46 5.12 -11.96 -9.59
CA ILE A 46 5.25 -13.38 -9.95
C ILE A 46 3.90 -13.88 -10.48
N GLY A 47 2.81 -13.58 -9.77
CA GLY A 47 1.45 -13.93 -10.20
C GLY A 47 1.03 -13.22 -11.49
N ALA A 48 1.35 -11.94 -11.62
CA ALA A 48 1.04 -11.14 -12.81
C ALA A 48 1.73 -11.69 -14.07
N ALA A 49 2.90 -12.34 -13.93
CA ALA A 49 3.59 -12.99 -15.04
C ALA A 49 2.85 -14.21 -15.62
N ARG A 50 1.77 -14.67 -14.99
CA ARG A 50 0.88 -15.74 -15.52
C ARG A 50 -0.29 -15.19 -16.32
N LEU A 51 -0.52 -13.87 -16.29
CA LEU A 51 -1.60 -13.23 -17.04
C LEU A 51 -1.24 -13.04 -18.51
N ARG A 52 -2.27 -12.87 -19.36
CA ARG A 52 -2.09 -12.44 -20.75
C ARG A 52 -1.41 -11.07 -20.77
N PHE A 53 -0.61 -10.81 -21.80
CA PHE A 53 0.25 -9.62 -21.89
C PHE A 53 -0.47 -8.30 -21.56
N ARG A 54 -1.64 -8.05 -22.18
CA ARG A 54 -2.41 -6.82 -21.95
C ARG A 54 -2.89 -6.66 -20.50
N GLN A 55 -3.31 -7.76 -19.86
CA GLN A 55 -3.75 -7.77 -18.47
C GLN A 55 -2.57 -7.54 -17.53
N ARG A 56 -1.45 -8.24 -17.78
CA ARG A 56 -0.19 -8.07 -17.04
C ARG A 56 0.28 -6.62 -17.08
N TRP A 57 0.31 -6.03 -18.28
CA TRP A 57 0.69 -4.62 -18.45
C TRP A 57 -0.21 -3.70 -17.65
N ALA A 58 -1.53 -3.81 -17.79
CA ALA A 58 -2.49 -2.99 -17.05
C ALA A 58 -2.29 -3.09 -15.53
N VAL A 59 -2.14 -4.32 -15.00
CA VAL A 59 -1.91 -4.56 -13.56
C VAL A 59 -0.59 -3.93 -13.09
N LEU A 60 0.50 -4.10 -13.84
CA LEU A 60 1.81 -3.58 -13.47
C LEU A 60 1.88 -2.04 -13.57
N SER A 61 1.16 -1.44 -14.52
CA SER A 61 1.00 0.01 -14.60
C SER A 61 0.23 0.55 -13.40
N ALA A 62 -0.89 -0.11 -13.04
CA ALA A 62 -1.68 0.27 -11.87
C ALA A 62 -0.85 0.16 -10.58
N ALA A 63 -0.17 -0.97 -10.36
CA ALA A 63 0.72 -1.16 -9.21
C ALA A 63 1.76 -0.03 -9.10
N GLY A 64 2.38 0.36 -10.22
CA GLY A 64 3.33 1.47 -10.24
C GLY A 64 2.71 2.82 -9.82
N ILE A 65 1.50 3.13 -10.27
CA ILE A 65 0.79 4.38 -9.94
C ILE A 65 0.39 4.40 -8.46
N TYR A 66 -0.17 3.31 -7.94
CA TYR A 66 -0.62 3.25 -6.55
C TYR A 66 0.57 3.20 -5.58
N GLY A 67 1.61 2.41 -5.88
CA GLY A 67 2.83 2.41 -5.07
C GLY A 67 3.54 3.77 -5.07
N ALA A 68 3.38 4.60 -6.12
CA ALA A 68 3.91 5.96 -6.09
C ALA A 68 3.21 6.85 -5.08
N ILE A 69 1.91 6.65 -4.85
CA ILE A 69 1.18 7.35 -3.79
C ILE A 69 1.67 6.89 -2.41
N ALA A 70 1.89 5.59 -2.23
CA ALA A 70 2.40 5.04 -0.97
C ALA A 70 3.79 5.61 -0.63
N ARG A 71 4.72 5.57 -1.59
CA ARG A 71 6.07 6.16 -1.41
C ARG A 71 6.05 7.67 -1.18
N GLU A 72 5.13 8.39 -1.83
CA GLU A 72 4.98 9.83 -1.60
C GLU A 72 4.40 10.12 -0.21
N ALA A 73 3.46 9.31 0.28
CA ALA A 73 2.95 9.42 1.64
C ALA A 73 4.06 9.18 2.68
N GLU A 74 4.87 8.15 2.48
CA GLU A 74 6.04 7.88 3.31
C GLU A 74 7.05 9.03 3.28
N ARG A 75 7.34 9.57 2.09
CA ARG A 75 8.26 10.71 1.91
C ARG A 75 7.76 11.99 2.62
N LEU A 76 6.46 12.24 2.62
CA LEU A 76 5.85 13.42 3.25
C LEU A 76 5.74 13.28 4.77
N GLY A 77 5.75 12.05 5.31
CA GLY A 77 5.64 11.80 6.75
C GLY A 77 4.39 12.44 7.34
N ALA A 78 4.54 13.21 8.43
CA ALA A 78 3.43 13.86 9.13
C ALA A 78 2.62 14.84 8.24
N HIS A 79 3.20 15.29 7.13
CA HIS A 79 2.54 16.18 6.16
C HIS A 79 1.72 15.44 5.10
N ALA A 80 1.72 14.11 5.07
CA ALA A 80 0.97 13.32 4.10
C ALA A 80 -0.55 13.56 4.13
N TRP A 81 -1.07 14.09 5.25
CA TRP A 81 -2.48 14.40 5.47
C TRP A 81 -2.85 15.87 5.30
N ASP A 82 -1.90 16.76 4.97
CA ASP A 82 -2.20 18.19 4.75
C ASP A 82 -3.02 18.40 3.48
N HIS A 83 -2.83 17.53 2.49
CA HIS A 83 -3.56 17.55 1.23
C HIS A 83 -3.66 16.14 0.66
N ARG A 84 -4.61 15.95 -0.25
CA ARG A 84 -4.73 14.69 -0.97
C ARG A 84 -3.53 14.52 -1.92
N ILE A 85 -2.74 13.49 -1.70
CA ILE A 85 -1.65 13.11 -2.61
C ILE A 85 -2.25 12.74 -3.98
N VAL A 86 -1.71 13.37 -5.03
CA VAL A 86 -2.16 13.17 -6.40
C VAL A 86 -0.97 12.88 -7.32
N THR A 87 -1.13 11.90 -8.21
CA THR A 87 -0.15 11.60 -9.25
C THR A 87 -0.51 12.38 -10.53
N THR A 88 0.44 13.16 -11.04
CA THR A 88 0.25 13.95 -12.28
C THR A 88 0.01 13.05 -13.50
N LYS A 89 -0.57 13.61 -14.58
CA LYS A 89 -0.76 12.86 -15.84
C LYS A 89 0.56 12.36 -16.43
N LEU A 90 1.62 13.17 -16.36
CA LEU A 90 2.94 12.80 -16.86
C LEU A 90 3.57 11.69 -16.01
N ALA A 91 3.47 11.76 -14.68
CA ALA A 91 3.93 10.69 -13.81
C ALA A 91 3.17 9.37 -14.07
N LYS A 92 1.85 9.43 -14.26
CA LYS A 92 1.05 8.26 -14.66
C LYS A 92 1.55 7.65 -15.97
N LEU A 93 1.87 8.46 -16.99
CA LEU A 93 2.44 7.96 -18.24
C LEU A 93 3.79 7.25 -18.01
N GLY A 94 4.66 7.81 -17.16
CA GLY A 94 5.90 7.17 -16.75
C GLY A 94 5.67 5.78 -16.12
N HIS A 95 4.67 5.66 -15.25
CA HIS A 95 4.28 4.36 -14.68
C HIS A 95 3.68 3.40 -15.71
N VAL A 96 2.94 3.90 -16.70
CA VAL A 96 2.42 3.09 -17.81
C VAL A 96 3.56 2.50 -18.64
N LEU A 97 4.56 3.32 -18.99
CA LEU A 97 5.75 2.90 -19.72
C LEU A 97 6.62 1.93 -18.90
N ASN A 98 6.81 2.20 -17.60
CA ASN A 98 7.51 1.27 -16.72
C ASN A 98 6.75 -0.06 -16.58
N GLY A 99 5.43 -0.02 -16.50
CA GLY A 99 4.57 -1.20 -16.51
C GLY A 99 4.73 -2.03 -17.79
N LEU A 100 4.85 -1.38 -18.95
CA LEU A 100 5.12 -2.04 -20.24
C LEU A 100 6.45 -2.78 -20.19
N ARG A 101 7.53 -2.09 -19.77
CA ARG A 101 8.85 -2.69 -19.59
C ARG A 101 8.81 -3.87 -18.61
N LYS A 102 8.18 -3.72 -17.44
CA LYS A 102 8.01 -4.79 -16.45
C LYS A 102 7.21 -5.97 -17.04
N ALA A 103 6.24 -5.74 -17.93
CA ALA A 103 5.42 -6.78 -18.54
C ALA A 103 6.19 -7.61 -19.59
N MET A 104 7.17 -7.02 -20.26
CA MET A 104 8.05 -7.69 -21.22
C MET A 104 9.13 -8.54 -20.55
N LEU A 105 9.50 -8.21 -19.31
CA LEU A 105 10.56 -8.89 -18.55
C LEU A 105 10.00 -9.99 -17.66
N ARG A 106 10.83 -10.99 -17.33
CA ARG A 106 10.51 -11.94 -16.26
C ARG A 106 10.61 -11.23 -14.91
N PRO A 107 9.66 -11.46 -13.98
CA PRO A 107 9.79 -10.91 -12.64
C PRO A 107 10.99 -11.56 -11.92
N PRO A 108 11.71 -10.81 -11.08
CA PRO A 108 12.69 -11.42 -10.18
C PRO A 108 11.98 -12.37 -9.21
N SER A 109 12.73 -13.31 -8.65
CA SER A 109 12.25 -14.07 -7.49
C SER A 109 11.93 -13.12 -6.34
N ALA A 110 10.84 -13.37 -5.64
CA ALA A 110 10.42 -12.63 -4.47
C ALA A 110 10.01 -13.63 -3.40
N ALA A 111 10.35 -13.33 -2.14
CA ALA A 111 9.89 -14.11 -1.01
C ALA A 111 8.36 -14.07 -0.94
N LYS A 112 7.78 -15.15 -0.40
CA LYS A 112 6.37 -15.12 -0.03
C LYS A 112 6.21 -14.12 1.13
N PRO A 113 5.26 -13.17 1.04
CA PRO A 113 4.97 -12.25 2.14
C PRO A 113 4.60 -13.03 3.41
N GLU A 114 4.93 -12.45 4.57
CA GLU A 114 4.74 -13.09 5.88
C GLU A 114 3.28 -13.46 6.13
N LEU A 115 2.35 -12.54 5.86
CA LEU A 115 0.93 -12.78 6.02
C LEU A 115 0.35 -13.36 4.71
N SER A 116 -0.50 -14.37 4.84
CA SER A 116 -1.34 -14.80 3.73
C SER A 116 -2.45 -13.79 3.45
N ARG A 117 -3.05 -13.88 2.27
CA ARG A 117 -4.25 -13.09 1.94
C ARG A 117 -5.39 -13.29 2.96
N ARG A 118 -5.54 -14.50 3.52
CA ARG A 118 -6.56 -14.78 4.52
C ARG A 118 -6.25 -14.08 5.84
N GLU A 119 -5.00 -14.10 6.28
CA GLU A 119 -4.56 -13.42 7.50
C GLU A 119 -4.65 -11.89 7.36
N LEU A 120 -4.26 -11.33 6.21
CA LEU A 120 -4.51 -9.91 5.91
C LEU A 120 -6.00 -9.55 5.97
N SER A 121 -6.86 -10.39 5.41
CA SER A 121 -8.31 -10.17 5.46
C SER A 121 -8.84 -10.26 6.88
N ALA A 122 -8.35 -11.20 7.68
CA ALA A 122 -8.75 -11.37 9.07
C ALA A 122 -8.34 -10.15 9.91
N LEU A 123 -7.12 -9.65 9.72
CA LEU A 123 -6.61 -8.43 10.34
C LEU A 123 -7.56 -7.25 10.03
N ALA A 124 -7.90 -7.05 8.75
CA ALA A 124 -8.81 -5.98 8.33
C ALA A 124 -10.28 -6.18 8.79
N THR A 125 -10.74 -7.42 8.99
CA THR A 125 -12.14 -7.72 9.37
C THR A 125 -12.35 -7.64 10.89
N HIS A 126 -11.38 -8.10 11.68
CA HIS A 126 -11.38 -7.89 13.13
C HIS A 126 -11.41 -6.39 13.49
N ASP A 127 -10.81 -5.55 12.64
CA ASP A 127 -10.94 -4.08 12.75
C ASP A 127 -12.37 -3.59 12.50
N ALA A 128 -13.00 -4.07 11.43
CA ALA A 128 -14.32 -3.60 11.01
C ALA A 128 -15.41 -3.95 12.03
N ALA A 129 -15.36 -5.18 12.57
CA ALA A 129 -16.30 -5.63 13.59
C ALA A 129 -16.16 -4.88 14.92
N ARG A 130 -14.92 -4.56 15.34
CA ARG A 130 -14.68 -3.80 16.59
C ARG A 130 -15.09 -2.33 16.50
N ARG A 131 -14.89 -1.68 15.34
CA ARG A 131 -15.35 -0.30 15.11
C ARG A 131 -16.86 -0.17 15.10
N ALA A 132 -17.59 -1.20 14.65
CA ALA A 132 -19.06 -1.17 14.66
C ALA A 132 -19.66 -1.34 16.07
N ALA A 133 -18.86 -1.78 17.05
CA ALA A 133 -19.28 -2.02 18.42
C ALA A 133 -18.91 -0.87 19.39
N GLN A 134 -18.24 0.19 18.91
CA GLN A 134 -17.87 1.40 19.64
C GLN A 134 -18.69 2.59 19.11
#